data_AF-A0A2E7BPF3-F1
#
_entry.id   AF-A0A2E7BPF3-F1
#
_cell.length_a   1.000
_cell.length_b   1.000
_cell.length_c   1.000
_cell.angle_alpha   90.00
_cell.angle_beta   90.00
_cell.angle_gamma   90.00
#
_symmetry.space_group_name_H-M   'P 1'
#
loop_
_entity.id
_entity.type
_entity.pdbx_description
1 polymer ?
#
loop_
_entity_poly.entity_id
_entity_poly.type
_entity_poly.pdbx_seq_one_letter_code
_entity_poly.pdbx_strand_id
1 'polypeptide(L)'
;MGLHNIRQGLRLPSAGEPEQMIAPARMTRRVALLAEDYVGLRPTMHVTEGDDVRRGQLLFEDKKRRGVRYTAPAAGTVVAINRGERRSFQSLVIGLSRDEQEGR
;
A
#
# COMPACT_ATOMS: atom_id res chain seq x y z
N MET A 1 -28.60 -7.48 32.88
CA MET A 1 -29.09 -8.02 31.58
C MET A 1 -28.14 -7.54 30.50
N GLY A 2 -27.28 -8.43 30.00
CA GLY A 2 -26.33 -8.09 28.93
C GLY A 2 -27.03 -8.06 27.58
N LEU A 3 -26.89 -6.96 26.84
CA LEU A 3 -27.29 -6.87 25.44
C LEU A 3 -26.39 -7.80 24.61
N HIS A 4 -26.82 -9.04 24.38
CA HIS A 4 -26.14 -9.96 23.47
C HIS A 4 -26.60 -9.71 22.03
N ASN A 5 -25.68 -9.28 21.17
CA ASN A 5 -25.92 -9.09 19.74
C ASN A 5 -25.62 -10.40 19.00
N ILE A 6 -26.65 -11.14 18.62
CA ILE A 6 -26.53 -12.39 17.85
C ILE A 6 -26.59 -12.04 16.36
N ARG A 7 -25.46 -12.16 15.67
CA ARG A 7 -25.39 -12.01 14.21
C ARG A 7 -25.63 -13.37 13.55
N GLN A 8 -26.75 -13.53 12.86
CA GLN A 8 -27.02 -14.73 12.07
C GLN A 8 -26.21 -14.66 10.77
N GLY A 9 -25.02 -15.25 10.77
CA GLY A 9 -24.15 -15.37 9.61
C GLY A 9 -23.73 -16.81 9.37
N LEU A 10 -23.57 -17.19 8.10
CA LEU A 10 -23.04 -18.49 7.71
C LEU A 10 -21.51 -18.48 7.87
N ARG A 11 -20.96 -19.43 8.65
CA ARG A 11 -19.51 -19.65 8.67
C ARG A 11 -19.12 -20.34 7.36
N LEU A 12 -18.39 -19.64 6.51
CA LEU A 12 -17.92 -20.19 5.24
C LEU A 12 -16.89 -21.31 5.50
N PRO A 13 -17.10 -22.53 4.99
CA PRO A 13 -16.14 -23.62 5.15
C PRO A 13 -15.00 -23.45 4.15
N SER A 14 -13.98 -22.66 4.51
CA SER A 14 -12.75 -22.52 3.72
C SER A 14 -11.67 -23.48 4.23
N ALA A 15 -11.08 -24.27 3.33
CA ALA A 15 -9.86 -25.00 3.64
C ALA A 15 -8.66 -24.04 3.68
N GLY A 16 -7.66 -24.32 4.54
CA GLY A 16 -6.44 -23.53 4.65
C GLY A 16 -6.47 -22.41 5.68
N GLU A 17 -7.16 -22.60 6.82
CA GLU A 17 -7.05 -21.68 7.95
C GLU A 17 -5.56 -21.49 8.34
N PRO A 18 -5.07 -20.24 8.46
CA PRO A 18 -3.69 -20.01 8.84
C PRO A 18 -3.47 -20.35 10.31
N GLU A 19 -2.29 -20.88 10.61
CA GLU A 19 -1.85 -21.02 12.00
C GLU A 19 -1.80 -19.65 12.67
N GLN A 20 -2.38 -19.53 13.86
CA GLN A 20 -2.45 -18.28 14.62
C GLN A 20 -1.13 -18.01 15.36
N MET A 21 -0.03 -18.01 14.61
CA MET A 21 1.32 -17.80 15.09
C MET A 21 2.07 -16.84 14.15
N ILE A 22 2.85 -15.93 14.72
CA ILE A 22 3.71 -15.02 13.95
C ILE A 22 5.04 -15.73 13.68
N ALA A 23 5.28 -16.07 12.42
CA ALA A 23 6.55 -16.62 11.96
C ALA A 23 7.39 -15.55 11.26
N PRO A 24 8.73 -15.67 11.24
CA PRO A 24 9.59 -14.81 10.44
C PRO A 24 9.21 -14.89 8.95
N ALA A 25 8.98 -13.73 8.33
CA ALA A 25 8.68 -13.63 6.92
C ALA A 25 9.95 -13.44 6.08
N ARG A 26 9.88 -13.77 4.78
CA ARG A 26 10.95 -13.43 3.83
C ARG A 26 11.05 -11.91 3.70
N MET A 27 12.27 -11.40 3.59
CA MET A 27 12.51 -9.98 3.36
C MET A 27 11.91 -9.54 2.02
N THR A 28 11.07 -8.52 2.07
CA THR A 28 10.46 -7.90 0.89
C THR A 28 11.47 -6.96 0.24
N ARG A 29 11.57 -6.97 -1.10
CA ARG A 29 12.49 -6.08 -1.84
C ARG A 29 11.81 -4.84 -2.42
N ARG A 30 10.49 -4.91 -2.60
CA ARG A 30 9.69 -3.86 -3.24
C ARG A 30 8.34 -3.74 -2.56
N VAL A 31 7.87 -2.51 -2.43
CA VAL A 31 6.54 -2.19 -1.91
C VAL A 31 5.85 -1.28 -2.91
N ALA A 32 4.51 -1.24 -2.88
CA ALA A 32 3.77 -0.37 -3.78
C ALA A 32 2.51 0.19 -3.13
N LEU A 33 2.12 1.38 -3.58
CA LEU A 33 0.76 1.90 -3.38
C LEU A 33 -0.06 1.61 -4.63
N LEU A 34 -1.24 1.04 -4.45
CA LEU A 34 -2.16 0.70 -5.55
C LEU A 34 -3.28 1.73 -5.64
N ALA A 35 -3.66 2.09 -6.87
CA ALA A 35 -4.74 3.03 -7.09
C ALA A 35 -6.11 2.45 -6.70
N GLU A 36 -6.29 1.13 -6.86
CA GLU A 36 -7.55 0.43 -6.63
C GLU A 36 -7.97 0.42 -5.16
N ASP A 37 -7.02 0.56 -4.24
CA ASP A 37 -7.28 0.71 -2.80
C ASP A 37 -8.03 2.01 -2.47
N TYR A 38 -8.03 2.98 -3.41
CA TYR A 38 -8.55 4.34 -3.19
C TYR A 38 -9.62 4.69 -4.22
N VAL A 39 -10.89 4.47 -3.83
CA VAL A 39 -12.04 4.71 -4.70
C VAL A 39 -12.08 6.14 -5.24
N GLY A 40 -11.97 6.27 -6.57
CA GLY A 40 -12.11 7.54 -7.29
C GLY A 40 -10.85 8.42 -7.30
N LEU A 41 -9.69 7.91 -6.88
CA LEU A 41 -8.41 8.61 -6.82
C LEU A 41 -8.07 9.32 -8.14
N ARG A 42 -7.67 10.59 -8.06
CA ARG A 42 -7.01 11.32 -9.16
C ARG A 42 -5.67 11.89 -8.70
N PRO A 43 -4.56 11.17 -8.94
CA PRO A 43 -3.29 11.52 -8.33
C PRO A 43 -2.63 12.71 -9.02
N THR A 44 -2.08 13.61 -8.22
CA THR A 44 -1.05 14.57 -8.59
C THR A 44 0.28 14.04 -8.09
N MET A 45 1.18 13.66 -8.99
CA MET A 45 2.47 13.09 -8.60
C MET A 45 3.42 14.18 -8.10
N HIS A 46 4.14 13.89 -7.02
CA HIS A 46 5.23 14.72 -6.47
C HIS A 46 6.61 14.07 -6.63
N VAL A 47 6.64 12.87 -7.23
CA VAL A 47 7.85 12.09 -7.52
C VAL A 47 7.79 11.54 -8.93
N THR A 48 8.96 11.15 -9.43
CA THR A 48 9.20 10.51 -10.73
C THR A 48 9.98 9.21 -10.54
N GLU A 49 10.02 8.38 -11.59
CA GLU A 49 10.85 7.18 -11.57
C GLU A 49 12.33 7.55 -11.45
N GLY A 50 13.06 6.84 -10.59
CA GLY A 50 14.45 7.14 -10.25
C GLY A 50 14.62 8.03 -9.02
N ASP A 51 13.57 8.65 -8.49
CA ASP A 51 13.67 9.48 -7.29
C ASP A 51 13.92 8.64 -6.04
N ASP A 52 14.83 9.11 -5.19
CA ASP A 52 15.00 8.59 -3.84
C ASP A 52 13.95 9.19 -2.90
N VAL A 53 13.32 8.31 -2.11
CA VAL A 53 12.25 8.65 -1.19
C VAL A 53 12.57 8.15 0.21
N ARG A 54 12.23 8.95 1.21
CA ARG A 54 12.29 8.58 2.62
C ARG A 54 10.94 8.04 3.07
N ARG A 55 10.94 7.19 4.10
CA ARG A 55 9.71 6.78 4.76
C ARG A 55 8.92 8.01 5.23
N GLY A 56 7.63 8.05 4.91
CA GLY A 56 6.75 9.18 5.18
C GLY A 56 6.86 10.36 4.20
N GLN A 57 7.74 10.31 3.19
CA GLN A 57 7.83 11.34 2.17
C GLN A 57 6.59 11.37 1.28
N LEU A 58 6.15 12.57 0.88
CA LEU A 58 5.01 12.75 -0.02
C LEU A 58 5.30 12.17 -1.41
N LEU A 59 4.41 11.30 -1.90
CA LEU A 59 4.50 10.69 -3.22
C LEU A 59 3.49 11.30 -4.19
N PHE A 60 2.22 11.38 -3.77
CA PHE A 60 1.15 11.98 -4.55
C PHE A 60 0.01 12.48 -3.66
N GLU A 61 -0.81 13.38 -4.19
CA GLU A 61 -2.03 13.89 -3.56
C GLU A 61 -3.26 13.58 -4.44
N ASP A 62 -4.44 13.51 -3.85
CA ASP A 62 -5.70 13.35 -4.61
C ASP A 62 -6.33 14.69 -4.97
N LYS A 63 -6.44 15.01 -6.26
CA LYS A 63 -7.11 16.23 -6.75
C LYS A 63 -8.58 16.31 -6.35
N LYS A 64 -9.25 15.17 -6.19
CA LYS A 64 -10.66 15.14 -5.78
C LYS A 64 -10.85 15.29 -4.28
N ARG A 65 -9.81 15.00 -3.49
CA ARG A 65 -9.85 15.04 -2.03
C ARG A 65 -8.69 15.89 -1.52
N ARG A 66 -8.85 17.20 -1.63
CA ARG A 66 -7.82 18.18 -1.23
C ARG A 66 -7.40 17.94 0.22
N GLY A 67 -6.09 17.97 0.46
CA GLY A 67 -5.49 17.72 1.77
C GLY A 67 -5.11 16.26 2.03
N VAL A 68 -5.60 15.31 1.22
CA VAL A 68 -5.18 13.90 1.33
C VAL A 68 -3.82 13.71 0.68
N ARG A 69 -2.87 13.22 1.48
CA ARG A 69 -1.48 12.98 1.11
C ARG A 69 -1.15 11.49 1.19
N TYR A 70 -0.60 10.94 0.13
CA TYR A 70 -0.13 9.57 0.07
C TYR A 70 1.39 9.58 0.15
N THR A 71 1.92 8.85 1.12
CA THR A 71 3.33 8.91 1.50
C THR A 71 4.02 7.57 1.31
N ALA A 72 5.35 7.59 1.21
CA ALA A 72 6.17 6.41 1.05
C ALA A 72 6.07 5.52 2.31
N PRO A 73 5.63 4.26 2.19
CA PRO A 73 5.58 3.34 3.32
C PRO A 73 6.97 2.95 3.85
N ALA A 74 8.02 3.09 3.03
CA ALA A 74 9.40 2.77 3.37
C ALA A 74 10.37 3.61 2.54
N ALA A 75 11.60 3.75 3.00
CA ALA A 75 12.67 4.42 2.26
C ALA A 75 13.23 3.56 1.12
N GLY A 76 13.69 4.22 0.05
CA GLY A 76 14.24 3.56 -1.13
C GLY A 76 14.13 4.41 -2.37
N THR A 77 14.07 3.77 -3.54
CA THR A 77 14.00 4.45 -4.84
C THR A 77 12.70 4.11 -5.56
N VAL A 78 12.07 5.09 -6.21
CA VAL A 78 10.88 4.86 -7.03
C VAL A 78 11.30 4.11 -8.30
N VAL A 79 10.95 2.83 -8.38
CA VAL A 79 11.36 1.94 -9.48
C VAL A 79 10.38 1.99 -10.65
N ALA A 80 9.09 2.23 -10.38
CA ALA A 80 8.07 2.29 -11.43
C ALA A 80 6.85 3.09 -11.00
N ILE A 81 6.26 3.83 -11.94
CA ILE A 81 4.95 4.48 -11.83
C ILE A 81 4.08 3.93 -12.97
N ASN A 82 3.39 2.83 -12.69
CA ASN A 82 2.59 2.12 -13.67
C ASN A 82 1.30 2.88 -13.99
N ARG A 83 1.03 2.99 -15.29
CA ARG A 83 -0.17 3.65 -15.82
C ARG A 83 -0.89 2.73 -16.80
N GLY A 84 -2.21 2.65 -16.65
CA GLY A 84 -3.09 1.89 -17.52
C GLY A 84 -3.71 2.73 -18.64
N GLU A 85 -4.84 2.26 -19.15
CA GLU A 85 -5.59 2.91 -20.21
C GLU A 85 -5.93 4.38 -19.85
N ARG A 86 -5.83 5.28 -20.84
CA ARG A 86 -6.06 6.73 -20.67
C ARG A 86 -5.19 7.36 -19.58
N ARG A 87 -4.01 6.79 -19.32
CA ARG A 87 -3.04 7.21 -18.30
C ARG A 87 -3.57 7.10 -16.87
N SER A 88 -4.53 6.20 -16.62
CA SER A 88 -5.00 5.88 -15.27
C SER A 88 -3.81 5.43 -14.42
N PHE A 89 -3.66 5.98 -13.21
CA PHE A 89 -2.63 5.51 -12.29
C PHE A 89 -3.01 4.11 -11.80
N GLN A 90 -2.06 3.18 -11.80
CA GLN A 90 -2.26 1.82 -11.31
C GLN A 90 -1.46 1.57 -10.04
N SER A 91 -0.16 1.85 -10.08
CA SER A 91 0.70 1.65 -8.91
C SER A 91 1.97 2.50 -8.95
N LEU A 92 2.48 2.80 -7.76
CA LEU A 92 3.82 3.38 -7.56
C LEU A 92 4.63 2.37 -6.77
N VAL A 93 5.71 1.87 -7.36
CA VAL A 93 6.58 0.83 -6.80
C VAL A 93 7.87 1.46 -6.28
N ILE A 94 8.20 1.16 -5.03
CA ILE A 94 9.45 1.56 -4.38
C ILE A 94 10.30 0.32 -4.20
N GLY A 95 11.54 0.36 -4.69
CA GLY A 95 12.59 -0.59 -4.34
C GLY A 95 13.18 -0.20 -3.01
N LEU A 96 13.09 -1.09 -2.01
CA LEU A 96 13.51 -0.78 -0.66
C LEU A 96 15.02 -0.60 -0.57
N SER A 97 15.47 0.38 0.23
CA SER A 97 16.87 0.48 0.62
C SER A 97 17.31 -0.75 1.42
N ARG A 98 18.61 -0.98 1.52
CA ARG A 98 19.13 -2.11 2.29
C ARG A 98 18.71 -2.05 3.76
N ASP A 99 18.77 -0.87 4.37
CA ASP A 99 18.39 -0.68 5.78
C ASP A 99 16.90 -1.00 6.01
N GLU A 100 16.01 -0.58 5.11
CA GLU A 100 14.58 -0.88 5.22
C GLU A 100 14.28 -2.37 4.98
N GLN A 101 15.03 -3.04 4.10
CA GLN A 101 14.90 -4.49 3.95
C GLN A 101 15.27 -5.21 5.26
N GLU A 102 16.32 -4.73 5.94
CA GLU A 102 16.81 -5.24 7.23
C GLU A 102 15.96 -4.78 8.43
N GLY A 103 14.93 -3.95 8.21
CA GLY A 103 13.99 -3.49 9.23
C GLY A 103 14.56 -2.49 10.23
N ARG A 104 15.56 -1.70 9.80
CA ARG A 104 16.22 -0.66 10.61
C ARG A 104 15.58 0.71 10.49
#